data_AF-A0A2D4IGS0-F1
#
_entry.id   AF-A0A2D4IGS0-F1
#
_cell.length_a   1.000
_cell.length_b   1.000
_cell.length_c   1.000
_cell.angle_alpha   90.00
_cell.angle_beta   90.00
_cell.angle_gamma   90.00
#
_symmetry.space_group_name_H-M   'P 1'
#
loop_
_entity.id
_entity.type
_entity.pdbx_description
1 polymer ?
#
loop_
_entity_poly.entity_id
_entity_poly.type
_entity_poly.pdbx_seq_one_letter_code
_entity_poly.pdbx_strand_id
1 'polypeptide(L)'
;MFEQNLQVATQISEDLKIKVLHLCLQQMSSFLNRYKEEAHLYKEEHLRNRQYHPCYVQYMVAIINNCQTFKESIISLKKKYLPPMMEEMLISSHACIDAVLDDIAKEGCSSLLDEVFIDLEPHLSELMTKKWLGASNAVDTICVTVEDYFNDFARIKKPCKKGSGEDTEGLCDVIEAIAEVFKLTDPSLLYLEISTLVSKHPDIRDDHIAALLTMRGDASREMKQTIIETLDKGPSQPNPNYVPLFKEIIVPTLTVPKLLK
;
A
#
# COMPACT_ATOMS: atom_id res chain seq x y z
N MET A 1 19.77 16.51 23.20
CA MET A 1 19.89 15.82 24.50
C MET A 1 20.93 14.69 24.47
N PHE A 2 20.76 13.62 23.68
CA PHE A 2 21.78 12.53 23.61
C PHE A 2 23.19 13.01 23.23
N GLU A 3 23.29 13.85 22.20
CA GLU A 3 24.56 14.47 21.78
C GLU A 3 25.29 15.19 22.92
N GLN A 4 24.57 15.95 23.76
CA GLN A 4 25.16 16.67 24.90
C GLN A 4 25.69 15.70 25.96
N ASN A 5 24.93 14.65 26.29
CA ASN A 5 25.38 13.64 27.24
C ASN A 5 26.63 12.88 26.73
N LEU A 6 26.67 12.57 25.43
CA LEU A 6 27.81 11.90 24.80
C LEU A 6 29.05 12.80 24.71
N GLN A 7 28.88 14.11 24.53
CA GLN A 7 29.99 15.07 24.57
C GLN A 7 30.63 15.11 25.96
N VAL A 8 29.82 15.13 27.02
CA VAL A 8 30.33 15.09 28.40
C VAL A 8 31.05 13.77 28.68
N ALA A 9 30.45 12.64 28.28
CA ALA A 9 31.05 11.32 28.50
C ALA A 9 32.43 11.16 27.81
N THR A 10 32.58 11.72 26.61
CA THR A 10 33.85 11.74 25.85
C THR A 10 34.97 12.43 26.62
N GLN A 11 34.68 13.45 27.43
CA GLN A 11 35.70 14.16 28.22
C GLN A 11 36.17 13.36 29.46
N ILE A 12 35.42 12.34 29.86
CA ILE A 12 35.70 11.57 31.08
C ILE A 12 36.51 10.31 30.75
N SER A 13 35.96 9.41 29.92
CA SER A 13 36.67 8.20 29.48
C SER A 13 36.00 7.53 28.27
N GLU A 14 36.79 6.76 27.53
CA GLU A 14 36.31 5.96 26.40
C GLU A 14 35.28 4.89 26.81
N ASP A 15 35.51 4.21 27.93
CA ASP A 15 34.59 3.21 28.48
C ASP A 15 33.23 3.83 28.86
N LEU A 16 33.25 5.01 29.51
CA LEU A 16 32.01 5.71 29.86
C LEU A 16 31.25 6.15 28.61
N LYS A 17 31.95 6.70 27.60
CA LYS A 17 31.36 7.10 26.33
C LYS A 17 30.59 5.95 25.66
N ILE A 18 31.19 4.75 25.61
CA ILE A 18 30.55 3.56 25.02
C ILE A 18 29.31 3.14 25.81
N LYS A 19 29.39 3.12 27.14
CA LYS A 19 28.25 2.80 28.02
C LYS A 19 27.11 3.80 27.87
N VAL A 20 27.41 5.09 27.79
CA VAL A 20 26.42 6.15 27.57
C VAL A 20 25.77 6.00 26.19
N LEU A 21 26.55 5.69 25.14
CA LEU A 21 26.00 5.44 23.80
C LEU A 21 25.03 4.24 23.81
N HIS A 22 25.41 3.14 24.46
CA HIS A 22 24.54 1.98 24.59
C HIS A 22 23.23 2.33 25.30
N LEU A 23 23.29 3.05 26.42
CA LEU A 23 22.11 3.52 27.14
C LEU A 23 21.24 4.45 26.28
N CYS A 24 21.84 5.37 25.52
CA CYS A 24 21.10 6.25 24.60
C CYS A 24 20.33 5.45 23.55
N LEU A 25 20.93 4.41 22.96
CA LEU A 25 20.24 3.56 21.97
C LEU A 25 19.13 2.72 22.61
N GLN A 26 19.34 2.20 23.82
CA GLN A 26 18.29 1.50 24.57
C GLN A 26 17.10 2.42 24.87
N GLN A 27 17.37 3.64 25.33
CA GLN A 27 16.31 4.62 25.60
C GLN A 27 15.63 5.09 24.31
N MET A 28 16.35 5.20 23.20
CA MET A 28 15.77 5.47 21.88
C MET A 28 14.77 4.37 21.49
N SER A 29 15.16 3.11 21.61
CA SER A 29 14.27 1.98 21.32
C SER A 29 13.01 2.01 22.19
N SER A 30 13.15 2.25 23.50
CA SER A 30 11.99 2.39 24.41
C SER A 30 11.08 3.57 24.06
N PHE A 31 11.65 4.71 23.68
CA PHE A 31 10.89 5.87 23.21
C PHE A 31 10.13 5.55 21.91
N LEU A 32 10.77 4.91 20.94
CA LEU A 32 10.16 4.63 19.64
C LEU A 32 9.01 3.63 19.73
N ASN A 33 9.06 2.65 20.63
CA ASN A 33 7.92 1.78 20.88
C ASN A 33 6.70 2.55 21.41
N ARG A 34 6.90 3.47 22.37
CA ARG A 34 5.81 4.34 22.85
C ARG A 34 5.33 5.31 21.77
N TYR A 35 6.25 5.85 20.98
CA TYR A 35 5.90 6.72 19.86
C TYR A 35 5.05 5.98 18.81
N LYS A 36 5.32 4.70 18.56
CA LYS A 36 4.47 3.83 17.72
C LYS A 36 3.06 3.71 18.30
N GLU A 37 2.94 3.38 19.59
CA GLU A 37 1.64 3.24 20.27
C GLU A 37 0.82 4.54 20.20
N GLU A 38 1.44 5.69 20.46
CA GLU A 38 0.77 6.99 20.38
C GLU A 38 0.37 7.35 18.94
N ALA A 39 1.19 7.02 17.93
CA ALA A 39 0.84 7.20 16.53
C ALA A 39 -0.37 6.34 16.12
N HIS A 40 -0.45 5.11 16.64
CA HIS A 40 -1.60 4.24 16.45
C HIS A 40 -2.87 4.79 17.12
N LEU A 41 -2.76 5.24 18.37
CA LEU A 41 -3.88 5.86 19.09
C LEU A 41 -4.41 7.10 18.36
N TYR A 42 -3.50 7.95 17.87
CA TYR A 42 -3.87 9.12 17.06
C TYR A 42 -4.67 8.76 15.81
N LYS A 43 -4.27 7.69 15.10
CA LYS A 43 -5.06 7.13 13.98
C LYS A 43 -6.46 6.71 14.46
N GLU A 44 -6.54 5.90 15.51
CA GLU A 44 -7.84 5.39 15.98
C GLU A 44 -8.79 6.51 16.39
N GLU A 45 -8.29 7.54 17.06
CA GLU A 45 -9.10 8.69 17.47
C GLU A 45 -9.62 9.49 16.28
N HIS A 46 -8.78 9.69 15.25
CA HIS A 46 -9.21 10.29 13.98
C HIS A 46 -10.29 9.46 13.29
N LEU A 47 -10.12 8.14 13.21
CA LEU A 47 -11.12 7.26 12.58
C LEU A 47 -12.45 7.23 13.34
N ARG A 48 -12.44 7.40 14.67
CA ARG A 48 -13.68 7.52 15.46
C ARG A 48 -14.44 8.80 15.13
N ASN A 49 -13.73 9.91 14.95
CA ASN A 49 -14.32 11.17 14.54
C ASN A 49 -13.26 12.08 13.90
N ARG A 50 -13.36 12.19 12.56
CA ARG A 50 -12.44 12.97 11.72
C ARG A 50 -12.41 14.47 12.04
N GLN A 51 -13.41 14.99 12.79
CA GLN A 51 -13.44 16.40 13.19
C GLN A 51 -12.47 16.74 14.31
N TYR A 52 -12.02 15.77 15.11
CA TYR A 52 -11.11 16.05 16.23
C TYR A 52 -9.69 16.40 15.76
N HIS A 53 -9.28 15.91 14.59
CA HIS A 53 -7.93 16.06 14.08
C HIS A 53 -7.92 16.68 12.68
N PRO A 54 -8.23 17.99 12.56
CA PRO A 54 -8.32 18.66 11.26
C PRO A 54 -7.00 18.69 10.48
N CYS A 55 -5.88 18.40 11.13
CA CYS A 55 -4.56 18.31 10.50
C CYS A 55 -4.02 16.87 10.41
N TYR A 56 -4.90 15.86 10.42
CA TYR A 56 -4.52 14.44 10.44
C TYR A 56 -3.43 14.08 9.42
N VAL A 57 -3.67 14.40 8.15
CA VAL A 57 -2.73 14.11 7.05
C VAL A 57 -1.36 14.75 7.30
N GLN A 58 -1.32 16.03 7.70
CA GLN A 58 -0.06 16.73 7.92
C GLN A 58 0.75 16.14 9.09
N TYR A 59 0.07 15.75 10.17
CA TYR A 59 0.71 15.08 11.31
C TYR A 59 1.20 13.68 10.96
N MET A 60 0.43 12.89 10.20
CA MET A 60 0.86 11.57 9.74
C MET A 60 2.10 11.66 8.83
N VAL A 61 2.12 12.62 7.90
CA VAL A 61 3.31 12.91 7.07
C VAL A 61 4.51 13.30 7.94
N ALA A 62 4.29 14.12 8.98
CA ALA A 62 5.36 14.47 9.92
C ALA A 62 5.88 13.24 10.67
N ILE A 63 4.99 12.34 11.11
CA ILE A 63 5.37 11.09 11.79
C ILE A 63 6.26 10.23 10.89
N ILE A 64 5.86 10.03 9.64
CA ILE A 64 6.63 9.27 8.63
C ILE A 64 8.00 9.93 8.40
N ASN A 65 8.03 11.25 8.26
CA ASN A 65 9.27 12.00 8.04
C ASN A 65 10.21 11.99 9.26
N ASN A 66 9.65 11.92 10.47
CA ASN A 66 10.42 11.76 11.69
C ASN A 66 11.15 10.43 11.72
N CYS A 67 10.57 9.35 11.19
CA CYS A 67 11.23 8.04 11.13
C CYS A 67 12.58 8.12 10.39
N GLN A 68 12.60 8.77 9.23
CA GLN A 68 13.85 8.98 8.50
C GLN A 68 14.85 9.84 9.29
N THR A 69 14.35 10.89 9.94
CA THR A 69 15.19 11.80 10.73
C THR A 69 15.83 11.06 11.92
N PHE A 70 15.10 10.14 12.55
CA PHE A 70 15.64 9.26 13.60
C PHE A 70 16.73 8.34 13.05
N LYS A 71 16.51 7.68 11.90
CA LYS A 71 17.51 6.82 11.26
C LYS A 71 18.82 7.57 10.99
N GLU A 72 18.73 8.72 10.34
CA GLU A 72 19.90 9.57 10.04
C GLU A 72 20.63 10.00 11.33
N SER A 73 19.88 10.35 12.37
CA SER A 73 20.45 10.76 13.65
C SER A 73 21.18 9.61 14.34
N ILE A 74 20.64 8.39 14.33
CA ILE A 74 21.25 7.21 14.93
C ILE A 74 22.53 6.82 14.19
N ILE A 75 22.49 6.82 12.86
CA ILE A 75 23.67 6.55 12.02
C ILE A 75 24.77 7.57 12.33
N SER A 76 24.42 8.86 12.41
CA SER A 76 25.36 9.95 12.74
C SER A 76 25.97 9.77 14.13
N LEU A 77 25.14 9.47 15.14
CA LEU A 77 25.60 9.20 16.52
C LEU A 77 26.57 8.01 16.58
N LYS A 78 26.23 6.89 15.95
CA LYS A 78 27.11 5.72 15.90
C LYS A 78 28.43 6.05 15.23
N LYS A 79 28.41 6.66 14.04
CA LYS A 79 29.61 7.04 13.29
C LYS A 79 30.54 7.95 14.10
N LYS A 80 29.98 8.83 14.93
CA LYS A 80 30.74 9.81 15.71
C LYS A 80 31.33 9.22 17.00
N TYR A 81 30.63 8.31 17.66
CA TYR A 81 30.97 7.87 19.02
C TYR A 81 31.39 6.39 19.15
N LEU A 82 31.17 5.56 18.12
CA LEU A 82 31.48 4.13 18.15
C LEU A 82 32.80 3.83 17.41
N PRO A 83 33.78 3.17 18.07
CA PRO A 83 34.98 2.68 17.40
C PRO A 83 34.67 1.50 16.45
N PRO A 84 35.42 1.31 15.34
CA PRO A 84 35.18 0.24 14.37
C PRO A 84 35.23 -1.18 14.99
N MET A 85 36.11 -1.38 15.98
CA MET A 85 36.28 -2.66 16.67
C MET A 85 35.08 -3.06 17.54
N MET A 86 34.16 -2.14 17.84
CA MET A 86 33.00 -2.37 18.71
C MET A 86 31.68 -2.26 17.94
N GLU A 87 31.73 -2.20 16.62
CA GLU A 87 30.56 -2.05 15.76
C GLU A 87 29.60 -3.23 15.92
N GLU A 88 30.13 -4.46 15.97
CA GLU A 88 29.39 -5.72 16.17
C GLU A 88 28.52 -5.73 17.43
N MET A 89 28.98 -5.09 18.51
CA MET A 89 28.30 -5.09 19.80
C MET A 89 26.93 -4.42 19.74
N LEU A 90 26.76 -3.41 18.87
CA LEU A 90 25.54 -2.59 18.80
C LEU A 90 24.72 -2.82 17.51
N ILE A 91 25.08 -3.80 16.68
CA ILE A 91 24.35 -4.13 15.44
C ILE A 91 22.90 -4.53 15.75
N SER A 92 22.70 -5.42 16.74
CA SER A 92 21.37 -5.92 17.09
C SER A 92 20.42 -4.80 17.55
N SER A 93 20.90 -3.88 18.39
CA SER A 93 20.10 -2.74 18.83
C SER A 93 19.75 -1.79 17.68
N HIS A 94 20.67 -1.57 16.76
CA HIS A 94 20.42 -0.76 15.57
C HIS A 94 19.39 -1.38 14.64
N ALA A 95 19.54 -2.67 14.33
CA ALA A 95 18.59 -3.40 13.49
C ALA A 95 17.19 -3.40 14.09
N CYS A 96 17.08 -3.54 15.42
CA CYS A 96 15.80 -3.44 16.12
C CYS A 96 15.17 -2.04 16.00
N ILE A 97 15.96 -0.97 16.17
CA ILE A 97 15.45 0.40 16.02
C ILE A 97 15.03 0.67 14.56
N ASP A 98 15.84 0.27 13.59
CA ASP A 98 15.52 0.43 12.17
C ASP A 98 14.20 -0.26 11.81
N ALA A 99 14.02 -1.50 12.29
CA ALA A 99 12.79 -2.26 12.07
C ALA A 99 11.56 -1.56 12.67
N VAL A 100 11.65 -1.03 13.89
CA VAL A 100 10.54 -0.27 14.51
C VAL A 100 10.23 1.00 13.71
N LEU A 101 11.25 1.72 13.25
CA LEU A 101 11.07 2.94 12.44
C LEU A 101 10.46 2.65 11.06
N ASP A 102 10.86 1.54 10.42
CA ASP A 102 10.26 1.07 9.18
C ASP A 102 8.79 0.70 9.36
N ASP A 103 8.47 0.03 10.46
CA ASP A 103 7.12 -0.38 10.80
C ASP A 103 6.21 0.83 11.03
N ILE A 104 6.65 1.82 11.83
CA ILE A 104 5.92 3.08 12.04
C ILE A 104 5.68 3.80 10.70
N ALA A 105 6.71 3.88 9.84
CA ALA A 105 6.58 4.55 8.56
C ALA A 105 5.61 3.83 7.62
N LYS A 106 5.66 2.49 7.58
CA LYS A 106 4.77 1.65 6.77
C LYS A 106 3.32 1.75 7.25
N GLU A 107 3.08 1.61 8.55
CA GLU A 107 1.76 1.79 9.15
C GLU A 107 1.22 3.21 8.91
N GLY A 108 2.09 4.22 8.99
CA GLY A 108 1.76 5.61 8.67
C GLY A 108 1.31 5.78 7.22
N CYS A 109 2.05 5.22 6.25
CA CYS A 109 1.66 5.23 4.83
C CYS A 109 0.32 4.50 4.61
N SER A 110 0.13 3.32 5.22
CA SER A 110 -1.14 2.59 5.13
C SER A 110 -2.30 3.41 5.68
N SER A 111 -2.11 4.11 6.79
CA SER A 111 -3.16 4.93 7.41
C SER A 111 -3.51 6.16 6.59
N LEU A 112 -2.54 6.74 5.87
CA LEU A 112 -2.81 7.77 4.88
C LEU A 112 -3.64 7.23 3.71
N LEU A 113 -3.35 6.02 3.22
CA LEU A 113 -4.14 5.38 2.17
C LEU A 113 -5.55 5.04 2.65
N ASP A 114 -5.72 4.59 3.89
CA ASP A 114 -7.04 4.36 4.50
C ASP A 114 -7.91 5.63 4.42
N GLU A 115 -7.33 6.80 4.71
CA GLU A 115 -8.03 8.09 4.60
C GLU A 115 -8.49 8.38 3.15
N VAL A 116 -7.61 8.14 2.17
CA VAL A 116 -7.96 8.28 0.74
C VAL A 116 -9.12 7.34 0.40
N PHE A 117 -9.04 6.07 0.77
CA PHE A 117 -10.09 5.10 0.47
C PHE A 117 -11.42 5.43 1.14
N ILE A 118 -11.43 5.98 2.37
CA ILE A 118 -12.66 6.43 3.03
C ILE A 118 -13.38 7.49 2.18
N ASP A 119 -12.65 8.43 1.59
CA ASP A 119 -13.24 9.48 0.76
C ASP A 119 -13.62 8.98 -0.65
N LEU A 120 -12.91 7.98 -1.18
CA LEU A 120 -13.19 7.38 -2.49
C LEU A 120 -14.30 6.32 -2.47
N GLU A 121 -14.52 5.63 -1.35
CA GLU A 121 -15.42 4.48 -1.22
C GLU A 121 -16.83 4.75 -1.78
N PRO A 122 -17.50 5.88 -1.48
CA PRO A 122 -18.82 6.16 -2.04
C PRO A 122 -18.84 6.27 -3.57
N HIS A 123 -17.75 6.77 -4.17
CA HIS A 123 -17.61 6.94 -5.60
C HIS A 123 -17.21 5.64 -6.28
N LEU A 124 -16.34 4.84 -5.66
CA LEU A 124 -15.97 3.50 -6.12
C LEU A 124 -17.19 2.56 -6.11
N SER A 125 -17.99 2.59 -5.05
CA SER A 125 -19.24 1.83 -4.92
C SER A 125 -20.30 2.21 -5.96
N GLU A 126 -20.20 3.41 -6.56
CA GLU A 126 -21.10 3.83 -7.63
C GLU A 126 -20.70 3.25 -8.99
N LEU A 127 -19.41 2.97 -9.22
CA LEU A 127 -18.91 2.44 -10.49
C LEU A 127 -19.57 1.10 -10.81
N MET A 128 -19.70 0.80 -12.11
CA MET A 128 -20.32 -0.44 -12.60
C MET A 128 -21.78 -0.64 -12.15
N THR A 129 -22.46 0.39 -11.65
CA THR A 129 -23.89 0.38 -11.35
C THR A 129 -24.71 1.09 -12.43
N LYS A 130 -26.05 0.95 -12.38
CA LYS A 130 -26.96 1.70 -13.25
C LYS A 130 -26.85 3.21 -13.09
N LYS A 131 -26.49 3.67 -11.88
CA LYS A 131 -26.29 5.10 -11.60
C LYS A 131 -25.11 5.64 -12.40
N TRP A 132 -24.03 4.87 -12.47
CA TRP A 132 -22.83 5.24 -13.21
C TRP A 132 -23.05 5.38 -14.72
N LEU A 133 -23.90 4.52 -15.31
CA LEU A 133 -24.27 4.61 -16.74
C LEU A 133 -25.05 5.89 -17.10
N GLY A 134 -25.55 6.63 -16.11
CA GLY A 134 -26.19 7.92 -16.29
C GLY A 134 -25.17 9.07 -16.32
N ALA A 135 -25.58 10.25 -15.84
CA ALA A 135 -24.71 11.42 -15.71
C ALA A 135 -23.91 11.40 -14.39
N SER A 136 -23.15 10.32 -14.15
CA SER A 136 -22.29 10.21 -12.97
C SER A 136 -20.98 10.96 -13.17
N ASN A 137 -20.54 11.68 -12.13
CA ASN A 137 -19.23 12.34 -12.05
C ASN A 137 -18.27 11.57 -11.13
N ALA A 138 -18.53 10.29 -10.86
CA ALA A 138 -17.76 9.49 -9.90
C ALA A 138 -16.27 9.41 -10.29
N VAL A 139 -15.96 9.17 -11.57
CA VAL A 139 -14.57 9.07 -12.06
C VAL A 139 -13.85 10.41 -11.92
N ASP A 140 -14.45 11.52 -12.35
CA ASP A 140 -13.85 12.85 -12.22
C ASP A 140 -13.56 13.20 -10.75
N THR A 141 -14.50 12.86 -9.86
CA THR A 141 -14.34 13.09 -8.42
C THR A 141 -13.23 12.23 -7.82
N ILE A 142 -13.11 10.97 -8.25
CA ILE A 142 -12.00 10.08 -7.86
C ILE A 142 -10.67 10.69 -8.29
N CYS A 143 -10.56 11.13 -9.56
CA CYS A 143 -9.32 11.71 -10.09
C CYS A 143 -8.89 12.95 -9.30
N VAL A 144 -9.78 13.91 -9.07
CA VAL A 144 -9.47 15.13 -8.32
C VAL A 144 -9.09 14.82 -6.86
N THR A 145 -9.84 13.94 -6.20
CA THR A 145 -9.56 13.54 -4.81
C THR A 145 -8.17 12.89 -4.69
N VAL A 146 -7.83 11.97 -5.59
CA VAL A 146 -6.51 11.33 -5.61
C VAL A 146 -5.40 12.35 -5.87
N GLU A 147 -5.62 13.29 -6.80
CA GLU A 147 -4.65 14.35 -7.10
C GLU A 147 -4.38 15.26 -5.89
N ASP A 148 -5.43 15.68 -5.18
CA ASP A 148 -5.33 16.50 -3.97
C ASP A 148 -4.51 15.80 -2.87
N TYR A 149 -4.82 14.53 -2.58
CA TYR A 149 -4.07 13.73 -1.61
C TYR A 149 -2.61 13.51 -2.05
N PHE A 150 -2.37 13.24 -3.33
CA PHE A 150 -1.02 13.03 -3.84
C PHE A 150 -0.14 14.28 -3.70
N ASN A 151 -0.73 15.46 -3.90
CA ASN A 151 -0.06 16.73 -3.66
C ASN A 151 0.33 16.92 -2.19
N ASP A 152 -0.50 16.48 -1.24
CA ASP A 152 -0.16 16.48 0.18
C ASP A 152 0.95 15.46 0.52
N PHE A 153 0.89 14.27 -0.08
CA PHE A 153 1.88 13.21 0.12
C PHE A 153 3.23 13.50 -0.53
N ALA A 154 3.31 14.48 -1.44
CA ALA A 154 4.57 14.92 -2.03
C ALA A 154 5.62 15.31 -0.98
N ARG A 155 5.16 15.74 0.21
CA ARG A 155 5.97 16.14 1.38
C ARG A 155 6.61 14.97 2.14
N ILE A 156 6.25 13.72 1.83
CA ILE A 156 6.88 12.54 2.42
C ILE A 156 8.30 12.39 1.85
N LYS A 157 9.29 12.19 2.75
CA LYS A 157 10.69 12.00 2.38
C LYS A 157 10.87 10.71 1.55
N LYS A 158 11.85 10.73 0.63
CA LYS A 158 12.14 9.65 -0.35
C LYS A 158 12.38 8.22 0.18
N PRO A 159 12.86 7.94 1.41
CA PRO A 159 13.10 6.56 1.84
C PRO A 159 11.83 5.68 1.83
N CYS A 160 10.66 6.30 1.98
CA CYS A 160 9.34 5.64 1.89
C CYS A 160 8.78 5.56 0.46
N LYS A 161 9.45 6.17 -0.53
CA LYS A 161 9.05 6.14 -1.96
C LYS A 161 9.63 4.94 -2.73
N LYS A 162 10.36 4.04 -2.06
CA LYS A 162 10.82 2.76 -2.64
C LYS A 162 9.60 1.88 -2.92
N GLY A 163 9.02 2.03 -4.11
CA GLY A 163 7.83 1.32 -4.57
C GLY A 163 6.79 2.19 -5.27
N SER A 164 6.91 3.53 -5.23
CA SER A 164 5.85 4.42 -5.73
C SER A 164 6.09 4.96 -7.15
N GLY A 165 7.00 4.39 -7.95
CA GLY A 165 7.30 4.98 -9.26
C GLY A 165 8.18 4.19 -10.24
N GLU A 166 8.48 2.92 -10.00
CA GLU A 166 9.29 2.15 -10.96
C GLU A 166 8.48 1.18 -11.84
N ASP A 167 7.25 0.76 -11.47
CA ASP A 167 6.49 -0.25 -12.24
C ASP A 167 4.96 -0.01 -12.30
N THR A 168 4.48 1.23 -12.49
CA THR A 168 3.04 1.48 -12.74
C THR A 168 2.68 1.48 -14.23
N GLU A 169 3.69 1.42 -15.10
CA GLU A 169 3.57 1.39 -16.56
C GLU A 169 2.98 0.02 -16.97
N GLY A 170 1.65 -0.08 -16.97
CA GLY A 170 0.91 -1.31 -17.30
C GLY A 170 -0.34 -1.57 -16.46
N LEU A 171 -0.53 -0.84 -15.34
CA LEU A 171 -1.77 -0.98 -14.55
C LEU A 171 -2.99 -0.46 -15.32
N CYS A 172 -2.83 0.61 -16.11
CA CYS A 172 -3.87 1.14 -16.98
C CYS A 172 -4.23 0.18 -18.12
N ASP A 173 -3.25 -0.58 -18.63
CA ASP A 173 -3.46 -1.55 -19.72
C ASP A 173 -4.47 -2.64 -19.33
N VAL A 174 -4.56 -2.98 -18.04
CA VAL A 174 -5.56 -3.92 -17.51
C VAL A 174 -6.97 -3.36 -17.70
N ILE A 175 -7.17 -2.09 -17.39
CA ILE A 175 -8.46 -1.41 -17.55
C ILE A 175 -8.84 -1.36 -19.03
N GLU A 176 -7.88 -1.04 -19.90
CA GLU A 176 -8.08 -1.06 -21.36
C GLU A 176 -8.45 -2.45 -21.86
N ALA A 177 -7.75 -3.49 -21.42
CA ALA A 177 -8.02 -4.87 -21.79
C ALA A 177 -9.41 -5.35 -21.32
N ILE A 178 -9.82 -4.97 -20.10
CA ILE A 178 -11.18 -5.24 -19.60
C ILE A 178 -12.23 -4.48 -20.44
N ALA A 179 -11.94 -3.24 -20.84
CA ALA A 179 -12.85 -2.44 -21.65
C ALA A 179 -13.12 -3.07 -23.03
N GLU A 180 -12.12 -3.70 -23.66
CA GLU A 180 -12.32 -4.43 -24.92
C GLU A 180 -13.33 -5.57 -24.79
N VAL A 181 -13.35 -6.28 -23.65
CA VAL A 181 -14.36 -7.31 -23.35
C VAL A 181 -15.78 -6.72 -23.30
N PHE A 182 -15.95 -5.50 -22.78
CA PHE A 182 -17.27 -4.84 -22.73
C PHE A 182 -17.68 -4.22 -24.08
N LYS A 183 -16.73 -3.68 -24.85
CA LYS A 183 -16.99 -3.07 -26.17
C LYS A 183 -17.37 -4.11 -27.23
N LEU A 184 -16.90 -5.35 -27.06
CA LEU A 184 -17.13 -6.42 -28.02
C LEU A 184 -18.64 -6.66 -28.23
N THR A 185 -19.12 -6.33 -29.43
CA THR A 185 -20.55 -6.39 -29.78
C THR A 185 -21.06 -7.80 -30.05
N ASP A 186 -20.21 -8.70 -30.58
CA ASP A 186 -20.57 -10.09 -30.89
C ASP A 186 -20.17 -11.04 -29.75
N PRO A 187 -21.13 -11.59 -28.99
CA PRO A 187 -20.83 -12.49 -27.88
C PRO A 187 -20.17 -13.81 -28.31
N SER A 188 -20.30 -14.22 -29.58
CA SER A 188 -19.66 -15.45 -30.07
C SER A 188 -18.13 -15.36 -30.10
N LEU A 189 -17.58 -14.13 -30.11
CA LEU A 189 -16.15 -13.86 -30.12
C LEU A 189 -15.57 -13.64 -28.70
N LEU A 190 -16.39 -13.73 -27.65
CA LEU A 190 -15.97 -13.51 -26.26
C LEU A 190 -14.76 -14.34 -25.85
N TYR A 191 -14.67 -15.57 -26.35
CA TYR A 191 -13.53 -16.44 -26.09
C TYR A 191 -12.20 -15.80 -26.49
N LEU A 192 -12.15 -15.08 -27.63
CA LEU A 192 -10.91 -14.47 -28.12
C LEU A 192 -10.43 -13.33 -27.21
N GLU A 193 -11.35 -12.47 -26.77
CA GLU A 193 -11.02 -11.35 -25.88
C GLU A 193 -10.60 -11.84 -24.49
N ILE A 194 -11.33 -12.81 -23.93
CA ILE A 194 -10.97 -13.41 -22.64
C ILE A 194 -9.63 -14.15 -22.74
N SER A 195 -9.38 -14.89 -23.83
CA SER A 195 -8.09 -15.54 -24.06
C SER A 195 -6.94 -14.54 -24.16
N THR A 196 -7.16 -13.40 -24.83
CA THR A 196 -6.18 -12.32 -24.89
C THR A 196 -5.93 -11.70 -23.51
N LEU A 197 -6.99 -11.47 -22.72
CA LEU A 197 -6.90 -10.94 -21.36
C LEU A 197 -6.09 -11.87 -20.44
N VAL A 198 -6.40 -13.17 -20.43
CA VAL A 198 -5.68 -14.18 -19.63
C VAL A 198 -4.23 -14.35 -20.12
N SER A 199 -3.97 -14.27 -21.41
CA SER A 199 -2.61 -14.32 -21.94
C SER A 199 -1.76 -13.13 -21.49
N LYS A 200 -2.35 -11.94 -21.33
CA LYS A 200 -1.66 -10.74 -20.80
C LYS A 200 -1.53 -10.77 -19.29
N HIS A 201 -2.53 -11.34 -18.60
CA HIS A 201 -2.61 -11.40 -17.13
C HIS A 201 -2.84 -12.84 -16.66
N PRO A 202 -1.77 -13.66 -16.59
CA PRO A 202 -1.88 -15.10 -16.34
C PRO A 202 -2.31 -15.49 -14.92
N ASP A 203 -2.40 -14.54 -13.98
CA ASP A 203 -2.92 -14.76 -12.63
C ASP A 203 -4.43 -14.53 -12.50
N ILE A 204 -5.13 -14.28 -13.61
CA ILE A 204 -6.59 -14.30 -13.70
C ILE A 204 -7.09 -15.73 -13.47
N ARG A 205 -7.92 -15.90 -12.45
CA ARG A 205 -8.63 -17.12 -12.09
C ARG A 205 -10.06 -17.18 -12.68
N ASP A 206 -10.64 -18.37 -12.67
CA ASP A 206 -12.00 -18.64 -13.17
C ASP A 206 -13.09 -17.77 -12.53
N ASP A 207 -12.95 -17.44 -11.25
CA ASP A 207 -13.87 -16.57 -10.51
C ASP A 207 -13.87 -15.13 -11.06
N HIS A 208 -12.71 -14.59 -11.45
CA HIS A 208 -12.62 -13.29 -12.12
C HIS A 208 -13.32 -13.31 -13.48
N ILE A 209 -13.07 -14.36 -14.29
CA ILE A 209 -13.67 -14.52 -15.62
C ILE A 209 -15.19 -14.61 -15.47
N ALA A 210 -15.67 -15.42 -14.52
CA ALA A 210 -17.09 -15.58 -14.24
C ALA A 210 -17.73 -14.25 -13.79
N ALA A 211 -17.07 -13.47 -12.94
CA ALA A 211 -17.54 -12.16 -12.50
C ALA A 211 -17.62 -11.17 -13.67
N LEU A 212 -16.58 -11.09 -14.50
CA LEU A 212 -16.53 -10.22 -15.67
C LEU A 212 -17.65 -10.54 -16.68
N LEU A 213 -17.82 -11.81 -17.04
CA LEU A 213 -18.88 -12.26 -17.95
C LEU A 213 -20.28 -12.09 -17.33
N THR A 214 -20.39 -12.13 -16.01
CA THR A 214 -21.65 -11.84 -15.31
C THR A 214 -21.99 -10.36 -15.35
N MET A 215 -21.00 -9.49 -15.15
CA MET A 215 -21.17 -8.04 -15.27
C MET A 215 -21.53 -7.61 -16.70
N ARG A 216 -20.97 -8.28 -17.72
CA ARG A 216 -21.31 -8.03 -19.13
C ARG A 216 -22.78 -8.33 -19.45
N GLY A 217 -23.32 -9.41 -18.89
CA GLY A 217 -24.77 -9.66 -18.83
C GLY A 217 -25.42 -10.38 -20.03
N ASP A 218 -24.70 -10.63 -21.12
CA ASP A 218 -25.20 -11.29 -22.34
C ASP A 218 -24.65 -12.72 -22.55
N ALA A 219 -23.68 -13.15 -21.74
CA ALA A 219 -23.09 -14.49 -21.81
C ALA A 219 -23.97 -15.54 -21.12
N SER A 220 -24.37 -16.60 -21.84
CA SER A 220 -25.14 -17.71 -21.27
C SER A 220 -24.31 -18.54 -20.28
N ARG A 221 -24.97 -19.35 -19.45
CA ARG A 221 -24.28 -20.24 -18.50
C ARG A 221 -23.38 -21.24 -19.23
N GLU A 222 -23.86 -21.80 -20.32
CA GLU A 222 -23.14 -22.76 -21.16
C GLU A 222 -21.93 -22.10 -21.82
N MET A 223 -22.09 -20.86 -22.30
CA MET A 223 -20.99 -20.08 -22.88
C MET A 223 -19.90 -19.78 -21.84
N LYS A 224 -20.28 -19.33 -20.63
CA LYS A 224 -19.33 -19.10 -19.53
C LYS A 224 -18.53 -20.37 -19.20
N GLN A 225 -19.22 -21.51 -19.06
CA GLN A 225 -18.59 -22.79 -18.76
C GLN A 225 -17.63 -23.22 -19.89
N THR A 226 -18.06 -23.09 -21.15
CA THR A 226 -17.26 -23.44 -22.32
C THR A 226 -15.98 -22.61 -22.40
N ILE A 227 -16.07 -21.29 -22.15
CA ILE A 227 -14.90 -20.39 -22.16
C ILE A 227 -13.91 -20.82 -21.08
N ILE A 228 -14.36 -21.01 -19.85
CA ILE A 228 -13.50 -21.38 -18.71
C ILE A 228 -12.82 -22.74 -18.96
N GLU A 229 -13.56 -23.76 -19.37
CA GLU A 229 -13.00 -25.11 -19.64
C GLU A 229 -12.01 -25.15 -20.81
N THR A 230 -12.14 -24.22 -21.76
CA THR A 230 -11.25 -24.15 -22.92
C THR A 230 -9.94 -23.45 -22.57
N LEU A 231 -9.96 -22.48 -21.65
CA LEU A 231 -8.77 -21.73 -21.22
C LEU A 231 -7.83 -22.57 -20.34
N ASP A 232 -8.35 -23.50 -19.54
CA ASP A 232 -7.58 -24.42 -18.69
C ASP A 232 -6.64 -25.35 -19.49
N LYS A 233 -6.82 -25.46 -20.80
CA LYS A 233 -6.04 -26.34 -21.69
C LYS A 233 -4.84 -25.66 -22.36
N GLY A 234 -4.62 -24.37 -22.12
CA GLY A 234 -3.55 -23.59 -22.75
C GLY A 234 -2.24 -23.57 -21.95
N PRO A 235 -1.07 -23.80 -22.56
CA PRO A 235 0.20 -23.60 -21.88
C PRO A 235 0.54 -22.10 -21.85
N SER A 236 0.36 -21.44 -20.71
CA SER A 236 0.89 -20.08 -20.50
C SER A 236 2.25 -20.16 -19.82
N GLN A 237 3.32 -19.83 -20.55
CA GLN A 237 4.62 -19.48 -19.95
C GLN A 237 4.53 -18.01 -19.53
N PRO A 238 4.40 -17.69 -18.23
CA PRO A 238 4.33 -16.30 -17.80
C PRO A 238 5.65 -15.59 -18.09
N ASN A 239 5.57 -14.33 -18.53
CA ASN A 239 6.74 -13.47 -18.65
C ASN A 239 7.46 -13.42 -17.29
N PRO A 240 8.79 -13.68 -17.20
CA PRO A 240 9.52 -13.66 -15.94
C PRO A 240 9.49 -12.31 -15.21
N ASN A 241 9.14 -11.22 -15.92
CA ASN A 241 8.99 -9.88 -15.34
C ASN A 241 7.52 -9.53 -15.00
N TYR A 242 6.59 -10.49 -15.06
CA TYR A 242 5.19 -10.23 -14.75
C TYR A 242 4.97 -10.03 -13.25
N VAL A 243 4.36 -8.90 -12.88
CA VAL A 243 3.91 -8.63 -11.51
C VAL A 243 2.43 -9.03 -11.38
N PRO A 244 2.08 -10.01 -10.54
CA PRO A 244 0.69 -10.46 -10.38
C PRO A 244 -0.19 -9.39 -9.75
N LEU A 245 -1.26 -8.99 -10.45
CA LEU A 245 -2.26 -8.04 -9.96
C LEU A 245 -3.52 -8.76 -9.43
N PHE A 246 -4.05 -9.71 -10.20
CA PHE A 246 -5.29 -10.42 -9.90
C PHE A 246 -5.15 -11.40 -8.72
N LYS A 247 -3.91 -11.73 -8.32
CA LYS A 247 -3.65 -12.49 -7.09
C LYS A 247 -4.19 -11.80 -5.83
N GLU A 248 -4.18 -10.47 -5.80
CA GLU A 248 -4.65 -9.68 -4.65
C GLU A 248 -6.13 -9.30 -4.75
N ILE A 249 -6.74 -9.48 -5.93
CA ILE A 249 -8.16 -9.21 -6.16
C ILE A 249 -8.98 -10.43 -5.70
N ILE A 250 -9.80 -10.21 -4.69
CA ILE A 250 -10.75 -11.19 -4.18
C ILE A 250 -12.08 -10.98 -4.88
N VAL A 251 -12.60 -12.03 -5.54
CA VAL A 251 -13.96 -12.01 -6.07
C VAL A 251 -14.92 -12.46 -4.97
N PRO A 252 -15.84 -11.60 -4.50
CA PRO A 252 -16.87 -12.02 -3.57
C PRO A 252 -17.70 -13.11 -4.25
N THR A 253 -17.88 -14.25 -3.57
CA THR A 253 -18.87 -15.22 -4.02
C THR A 253 -20.22 -14.53 -3.93
N LEU A 254 -20.86 -14.30 -5.07
CA LEU A 254 -22.25 -13.83 -5.16
C LEU A 254 -23.15 -14.91 -4.54
N THR A 255 -23.20 -14.97 -3.21
CA THR A 255 -24.32 -15.55 -2.51
C THR A 255 -25.49 -14.65 -2.81
N VAL A 256 -26.25 -15.01 -3.83
CA VAL A 256 -27.54 -14.38 -4.14
C VAL A 256 -28.27 -14.25 -2.80
N PRO A 257 -28.56 -13.03 -2.31
CA PRO A 257 -29.45 -12.89 -1.18
C PRO A 257 -30.73 -13.59 -1.61
N LYS A 258 -31.11 -14.65 -0.90
CA LYS A 258 -32.42 -15.26 -1.10
C LYS A 258 -33.41 -14.11 -1.03
N LEU A 259 -34.00 -13.75 -2.16
CA LEU A 259 -35.24 -12.98 -2.21
C LEU A 259 -36.25 -13.85 -1.46
N LEU A 260 -36.30 -13.66 -0.16
CA LEU A 260 -37.31 -14.23 0.71
C LEU A 260 -38.57 -13.41 0.48
N LYS A 261 -39.38 -13.95 -0.43
CA LYS A 261 -40.83 -13.78 -0.63
C LYS A 261 -41.36 -12.36 -0.89
#